data_AF-A0AAN7C146-F1
#
_entry.id   AF-A0AAN7C146-F1
#
_cell.length_a   1.000
_cell.length_b   1.000
_cell.length_c   1.000
_cell.angle_alpha   90.00
_cell.angle_beta   90.00
_cell.angle_gamma   90.00
#
_symmetry.space_group_name_H-M   'P 1'
#
loop_
_entity.id
_entity.type
_entity.pdbx_description
1 polymer ?
#
loop_
_entity_poly.entity_id
_entity_poly.type
_entity_poly.pdbx_seq_one_letter_code
_entity_poly.pdbx_strand_id
1 'polypeptide(L)'
;MNTLRRLPLLSRLGFGTRTIPGMRHASTEATVAATTPAATPVPVPAVDGAQKQGKERRPRSIPPPGHGERLWVHNHITANLIVYSLTPEMRSTKAFRQFAYTGKKLVPAKLRKDYWRPMAVVEFAAGKGDVGRSVFQKLRELKKRHLLEWEDEALLNMSRRERGKALNDQRGNAVADLAHVLAGRGKGNKVVVTEEDEEQGKKGRGNKKGQKIPLDGVVEVKKDGEAAEKVKLHQATVYWANEQDKYFAQEWTENVNHVVGLPEKGTNKGEEVVEPAASETEAAAEAPKTEAD
;
A
#
# COMPACT_ATOMS: atom_id res chain seq x y z
N MET A 1 -16.26 -3.92 -84.59
CA MET A 1 -16.68 -5.33 -84.52
C MET A 1 -16.03 -5.98 -83.30
N ASN A 2 -16.83 -6.52 -82.37
CA ASN A 2 -16.55 -7.66 -81.47
C ASN A 2 -15.24 -7.62 -80.64
N THR A 3 -15.20 -7.64 -79.30
CA THR A 3 -15.99 -8.45 -78.35
C THR A 3 -15.85 -7.89 -76.92
N LEU A 4 -16.98 -7.81 -76.20
CA LEU A 4 -17.04 -7.61 -74.75
C LEU A 4 -16.84 -8.96 -74.06
N ARG A 5 -15.83 -9.09 -73.18
CA ARG A 5 -15.78 -10.15 -72.17
C ARG A 5 -16.25 -9.61 -70.83
N ARG A 6 -17.42 -10.10 -70.38
CA ARG A 6 -17.94 -9.94 -69.02
C ARG A 6 -17.07 -10.74 -68.04
N LEU A 7 -16.67 -10.13 -66.93
CA LEU A 7 -16.21 -10.82 -65.73
C LEU A 7 -17.38 -10.88 -64.71
N PRO A 8 -17.55 -11.99 -63.98
CA PRO A 8 -18.65 -12.14 -63.03
C PRO A 8 -18.41 -11.39 -61.72
N LEU A 9 -19.49 -10.77 -61.21
CA LEU A 9 -19.59 -10.28 -59.84
C LEU A 9 -19.44 -11.46 -58.86
N LEU A 10 -18.38 -11.43 -58.03
CA LEU A 10 -18.30 -12.27 -56.85
C LEU A 10 -19.08 -11.63 -55.71
N SER A 11 -20.02 -12.42 -55.23
CA SER A 11 -21.03 -12.17 -54.21
C SER A 11 -20.45 -11.81 -52.84
N ARG A 12 -21.18 -10.93 -52.16
CA ARG A 12 -21.14 -10.64 -50.72
C ARG A 12 -20.86 -11.89 -49.88
N LEU A 13 -19.71 -11.91 -49.19
CA LEU A 13 -19.55 -12.69 -47.97
C LEU A 13 -20.27 -11.95 -46.84
N GLY A 14 -21.38 -12.54 -46.39
CA GLY A 14 -22.07 -12.10 -45.18
C GLY A 14 -21.16 -12.21 -43.98
N PHE A 15 -21.02 -11.12 -43.23
CA PHE A 15 -20.50 -11.13 -41.87
C PHE A 15 -21.49 -11.90 -41.00
N GLY A 16 -21.28 -13.21 -40.89
CA GLY A 16 -21.90 -14.02 -39.85
C GLY A 16 -21.42 -13.52 -38.50
N THR A 17 -22.34 -12.96 -37.71
CA THR A 17 -22.12 -12.66 -36.29
C THR A 17 -21.85 -13.98 -35.56
N ARG A 18 -20.58 -14.37 -35.44
CA ARG A 18 -20.16 -15.38 -34.48
C ARG A 18 -20.29 -14.78 -33.08
N THR A 19 -21.42 -15.01 -32.45
CA THR A 19 -21.60 -14.82 -31.01
C THR A 19 -20.62 -15.75 -30.30
N ILE A 20 -19.57 -15.18 -29.69
CA ILE A 20 -18.60 -15.95 -28.89
C ILE A 20 -19.32 -16.38 -27.60
N PRO A 21 -19.58 -17.68 -27.37
CA PRO A 21 -20.17 -18.13 -26.12
C PRO A 21 -19.07 -18.13 -25.05
N GLY A 22 -19.28 -17.40 -23.94
CA GLY A 22 -18.39 -17.44 -22.78
C GLY A 22 -17.86 -16.10 -22.29
N MET A 23 -18.39 -14.97 -22.76
CA MET A 23 -18.11 -13.68 -22.12
C MET A 23 -18.85 -13.63 -20.77
N ARG A 24 -18.16 -14.06 -19.70
CA ARG A 24 -18.63 -13.83 -18.34
C ARG A 24 -18.66 -12.31 -18.15
N HIS A 25 -19.84 -11.72 -18.21
CA HIS A 25 -20.04 -10.34 -17.80
C HIS A 25 -19.72 -10.27 -16.30
N ALA A 26 -18.51 -9.83 -15.96
CA ALA A 26 -18.22 -9.42 -14.59
C ALA A 26 -18.99 -8.11 -14.37
N SER A 27 -20.20 -8.20 -13.81
CA SER A 27 -20.96 -7.05 -13.36
C SER A 27 -20.26 -6.44 -12.14
N THR A 28 -20.08 -5.13 -12.13
CA THR A 28 -19.57 -4.39 -10.98
C THR A 28 -20.73 -3.74 -10.25
N GLU A 29 -20.90 -4.05 -8.97
CA GLU A 29 -21.86 -3.38 -8.10
C GLU A 29 -21.13 -2.25 -7.36
N ALA A 30 -21.48 -0.99 -7.67
CA ALA A 30 -21.00 0.15 -6.91
C ALA A 30 -21.72 0.19 -5.56
N THR A 31 -20.98 0.47 -4.49
CA THR A 31 -21.58 0.67 -3.17
C THR A 31 -22.07 2.10 -3.09
N VAL A 32 -23.38 2.28 -2.87
CA VAL A 32 -23.97 3.62 -2.71
C VAL A 32 -23.46 4.23 -1.40
N ALA A 33 -23.14 5.53 -1.41
CA ALA A 33 -22.77 6.35 -0.26
C ALA A 33 -23.97 6.51 0.69
N ALA A 34 -24.37 5.42 1.34
CA ALA A 34 -25.29 5.48 2.45
C ALA A 34 -24.52 6.00 3.67
N THR A 35 -24.98 7.10 4.27
CA THR A 35 -24.73 7.41 5.67
C THR A 35 -25.01 6.12 6.43
N THR A 36 -23.99 5.51 7.02
CA THR A 36 -24.15 4.26 7.78
C THR A 36 -25.24 4.52 8.83
N PRO A 37 -26.44 3.89 8.73
CA PRO A 37 -27.42 4.08 9.77
C PRO A 37 -26.91 3.38 11.03
N ALA A 38 -27.18 3.99 12.18
CA ALA A 38 -27.06 3.37 13.49
C ALA A 38 -27.62 1.94 13.42
N ALA A 39 -26.86 0.99 13.94
CA ALA A 39 -27.16 -0.43 13.91
C ALA A 39 -28.45 -0.72 14.69
N THR A 40 -29.60 -0.65 14.03
CA THR A 40 -30.77 -1.42 14.46
C THR A 40 -30.50 -2.89 14.15
N PRO A 41 -30.72 -3.81 15.12
CA PRO A 41 -30.41 -5.21 14.95
C PRO A 41 -31.46 -5.85 14.03
N VAL A 42 -31.19 -5.87 12.73
CA VAL A 42 -31.88 -6.79 11.83
C VAL A 42 -31.36 -8.20 12.14
N PRO A 43 -32.22 -9.19 12.40
CA PRO A 43 -31.77 -10.55 12.66
C PRO A 43 -31.06 -11.07 11.40
N VAL A 44 -29.74 -11.17 11.50
CA VAL A 44 -28.90 -11.82 10.50
C VAL A 44 -29.32 -13.29 10.50
N PRO A 45 -29.81 -13.88 9.39
CA PRO A 45 -29.96 -15.32 9.34
C PRO A 45 -28.59 -15.93 9.60
N ALA A 46 -28.51 -16.82 10.58
CA ALA A 46 -27.32 -17.58 10.93
C ALA A 46 -26.79 -18.23 9.64
N VAL A 47 -25.73 -17.66 9.07
CA VAL A 47 -25.01 -18.28 7.98
C VAL A 47 -24.17 -19.35 8.65
N ASP A 48 -24.73 -20.56 8.76
CA ASP A 48 -24.00 -21.74 9.18
C ASP A 48 -22.64 -21.74 8.48
N GLY A 49 -21.58 -21.79 9.29
CA GLY A 49 -20.20 -21.82 8.86
C GLY A 49 -19.87 -23.12 8.16
N ALA A 50 -20.53 -23.40 7.04
CA ALA A 50 -20.13 -24.42 6.09
C ALA A 50 -18.79 -23.96 5.50
N GLN A 51 -17.70 -24.41 6.14
CA GLN A 51 -16.37 -24.41 5.57
C GLN A 51 -16.47 -25.11 4.21
N LYS A 52 -16.60 -24.32 3.13
CA LYS A 52 -16.43 -24.83 1.77
C LYS A 52 -15.07 -25.51 1.74
N GLN A 53 -15.06 -26.83 1.68
CA GLN A 53 -13.87 -27.66 1.58
C GLN A 53 -13.00 -27.07 0.49
N GLY A 54 -11.93 -26.40 0.93
CA GLY A 54 -11.08 -25.61 0.07
C GLY A 54 -10.26 -26.56 -0.79
N LYS A 55 -10.45 -26.47 -2.10
CA LYS A 55 -9.50 -27.00 -3.10
C LYS A 55 -8.08 -26.71 -2.61
N GLU A 56 -7.25 -27.74 -2.43
CA GLU A 56 -5.87 -27.63 -1.92
C GLU A 56 -5.18 -26.43 -2.58
N ARG A 57 -5.04 -25.35 -1.80
CA ARG A 57 -4.34 -24.17 -2.27
C ARG A 57 -2.88 -24.55 -2.33
N ARG A 58 -2.26 -24.43 -3.51
CA ARG A 58 -0.81 -24.60 -3.67
C ARG A 58 -0.11 -23.88 -2.51
N PRO A 59 0.88 -24.52 -1.86
CA PRO A 59 1.56 -23.91 -0.72
C PRO A 59 2.10 -22.55 -1.15
N ARG A 60 1.74 -21.50 -0.40
CA ARG A 60 2.27 -20.16 -0.67
C ARG A 60 3.78 -20.22 -0.48
N SER A 61 4.54 -19.67 -1.44
CA SER A 61 5.99 -19.51 -1.28
C SER A 61 6.27 -18.77 0.02
N ILE A 62 7.16 -19.32 0.84
CA ILE A 62 7.59 -18.68 2.09
C ILE A 62 8.21 -17.33 1.71
N PRO A 63 7.73 -16.21 2.29
CA PRO A 63 8.32 -14.91 2.01
C PRO A 63 9.77 -14.86 2.50
N PRO A 64 10.63 -14.04 1.87
CA PRO A 64 11.95 -13.76 2.41
C PRO A 64 11.86 -13.21 3.84
N PRO A 65 12.85 -13.49 4.71
CA PRO A 65 12.94 -12.86 6.03
C PRO A 65 12.89 -11.32 5.93
N GLY A 66 12.22 -10.66 6.87
CA GLY A 66 12.03 -9.20 6.85
C GLY A 66 10.98 -8.67 5.85
N HIS A 67 10.43 -9.53 4.99
CA HIS A 67 9.46 -9.10 3.99
C HIS A 67 8.12 -8.70 4.62
N GLY A 68 7.75 -7.43 4.46
CA GLY A 68 6.49 -6.88 4.98
C GLY A 68 6.62 -6.22 6.34
N GLU A 69 7.80 -6.19 6.96
CA GLU A 69 8.04 -5.42 8.19
C GLU A 69 8.07 -3.92 7.92
N ARG A 70 8.50 -3.53 6.71
CA ARG A 70 8.48 -2.15 6.23
C ARG A 70 7.59 -2.01 5.00
N LEU A 71 6.77 -0.97 5.00
CA LEU A 71 5.94 -0.55 3.89
C LEU A 71 6.33 0.86 3.46
N TRP A 72 6.58 1.04 2.17
CA TRP A 72 6.94 2.31 1.58
C TRP A 72 5.76 2.89 0.81
N VAL A 73 5.52 4.18 1.04
CA VAL A 73 4.51 4.97 0.33
C VAL A 73 5.26 5.99 -0.52
N HIS A 74 5.13 5.87 -1.84
CA HIS A 74 5.73 6.79 -2.80
C HIS A 74 4.68 7.74 -3.36
N ASN A 75 5.04 9.00 -3.46
CA ASN A 75 4.23 10.07 -4.03
C ASN A 75 4.83 10.54 -5.36
N HIS A 76 3.97 10.85 -6.33
CA HIS A 76 4.33 11.64 -7.49
C HIS A 76 4.19 13.14 -7.17
N ILE A 77 5.29 13.90 -7.24
CA ILE A 77 5.37 15.27 -6.70
C ILE A 77 4.31 16.21 -7.29
N THR A 78 4.03 16.10 -8.60
CA THR A 78 3.11 17.04 -9.29
C THR A 78 1.67 16.53 -9.45
N ALA A 79 1.48 15.21 -9.58
CA ALA A 79 0.17 14.62 -9.87
C ALA A 79 -0.46 13.95 -8.63
N ASN A 80 0.27 13.94 -7.50
CA ASN A 80 -0.14 13.34 -6.23
C ASN A 80 -0.60 11.87 -6.32
N LEU A 81 -0.15 11.17 -7.36
CA LEU A 81 -0.33 9.73 -7.48
C LEU A 81 0.43 9.03 -6.37
N ILE A 82 -0.22 8.07 -5.72
CA ILE A 82 0.40 7.27 -4.66
C ILE A 82 0.74 5.87 -5.17
N VAL A 83 1.86 5.31 -4.75
CA VAL A 83 2.26 3.91 -5.00
C VAL A 83 2.75 3.28 -3.72
N TYR A 84 2.18 2.13 -3.37
CA TYR A 84 2.60 1.35 -2.21
C TYR A 84 3.63 0.29 -2.64
N SER A 85 4.68 0.08 -1.85
CA SER A 85 5.64 -1.00 -2.07
C SER A 85 6.17 -1.60 -0.77
N LEU A 86 6.36 -2.92 -0.75
CA LEU A 86 7.01 -3.62 0.37
C LEU A 86 8.54 -3.58 0.28
N THR A 87 9.07 -3.07 -0.83
CA THR A 87 10.50 -2.89 -1.06
C THR A 87 10.86 -1.40 -1.02
N PRO A 88 12.07 -1.04 -0.54
CA PRO A 88 12.55 0.34 -0.57
C PRO A 88 12.64 0.91 -2.00
N GLU A 89 12.95 0.04 -2.95
CA GLU A 89 12.95 0.40 -4.36
C GLU A 89 11.58 0.19 -4.98
N MET A 90 11.10 1.22 -5.67
CA MET A 90 9.85 1.16 -6.42
C MET A 90 10.06 0.41 -7.75
N ARG A 91 9.55 -0.83 -7.83
CA ARG A 91 9.58 -1.62 -9.06
C ARG A 91 8.48 -1.17 -10.03
N SER A 92 8.87 -0.80 -11.26
CA SER A 92 7.97 -0.27 -12.28
C SER A 92 6.78 -1.19 -12.57
N THR A 93 7.01 -2.47 -12.82
CA THR A 93 5.96 -3.46 -13.09
C THR A 93 4.94 -3.57 -11.96
N LYS A 94 5.36 -3.42 -10.70
CA LYS A 94 4.47 -3.51 -9.54
C LYS A 94 3.71 -2.20 -9.31
N ALA A 95 4.35 -1.06 -9.57
CA ALA A 95 3.76 0.26 -9.47
C ALA A 95 2.67 0.49 -10.54
N PHE A 96 2.93 0.13 -11.80
CA PHE A 96 1.95 0.29 -12.89
C PHE A 96 0.65 -0.50 -12.67
N ARG A 97 0.71 -1.64 -11.97
CA ARG A 97 -0.48 -2.43 -11.58
C ARG A 97 -1.37 -1.76 -10.54
N GLN A 98 -0.97 -0.60 -10.03
CA GLN A 98 -1.73 0.18 -9.06
C GLN A 98 -2.40 1.41 -9.67
N PHE A 99 -2.13 1.73 -10.94
CA PHE A 99 -2.80 2.83 -11.62
C PHE A 99 -4.07 2.32 -12.29
N ALA A 100 -5.18 3.01 -12.02
CA ALA A 100 -6.37 2.93 -12.84
C ALA A 100 -6.23 3.90 -14.02
N TYR A 101 -6.97 3.66 -15.10
CA TYR A 101 -7.05 4.61 -16.20
C TYR A 101 -7.95 5.79 -15.81
N THR A 102 -7.36 6.95 -15.56
CA THR A 102 -8.08 8.19 -15.20
C THR A 102 -8.23 9.16 -16.37
N GLY A 103 -7.62 8.87 -17.52
CA GLY A 103 -7.77 9.64 -18.75
C GLY A 103 -6.50 9.72 -19.59
N LYS A 104 -6.65 10.25 -20.82
CA LYS A 104 -5.54 10.38 -21.77
C LYS A 104 -4.48 11.35 -21.24
N LYS A 105 -3.20 10.92 -21.24
CA LYS A 105 -2.03 11.70 -20.75
C LYS A 105 -2.08 12.06 -19.26
N LEU A 106 -2.93 11.41 -18.47
CA LEU A 106 -2.98 11.62 -17.01
C LEU A 106 -2.21 10.54 -16.23
N VAL A 107 -2.17 9.31 -16.76
CA VAL A 107 -1.32 8.24 -16.22
C VAL A 107 0.04 8.28 -16.94
N PRO A 108 1.18 8.28 -16.22
CA PRO A 108 2.50 8.29 -16.84
C PRO A 108 2.72 7.02 -17.66
N ALA A 109 3.39 7.13 -18.82
CA ALA A 109 3.74 5.96 -19.63
C ALA A 109 4.94 5.18 -19.07
N LYS A 110 5.86 5.88 -18.38
CA LYS A 110 7.04 5.33 -17.71
C LYS A 110 7.23 6.05 -16.38
N LEU A 111 7.75 5.34 -15.37
CA LEU A 111 8.11 5.95 -14.10
C LEU A 111 9.46 6.65 -14.26
N ARG A 112 9.46 7.97 -14.12
CA ARG A 112 10.69 8.77 -14.13
C ARG A 112 11.12 9.04 -12.68
N LYS A 113 12.36 8.72 -12.33
CA LYS A 113 12.83 8.69 -10.92
C LYS A 113 12.74 10.05 -10.21
N ASP A 114 12.86 11.13 -10.96
CA ASP A 114 12.78 12.52 -10.52
C ASP A 114 11.42 12.95 -9.97
N TYR A 115 10.33 12.39 -10.50
CA TYR A 115 8.98 12.73 -10.06
C TYR A 115 8.49 11.92 -8.87
N TRP A 116 9.17 10.84 -8.51
CA TRP A 116 8.71 9.92 -7.47
C TRP A 116 9.58 10.04 -6.24
N ARG A 117 8.97 10.45 -5.13
CA ARG A 117 9.65 10.56 -3.83
C ARG A 117 8.95 9.67 -2.80
N PRO A 118 9.72 9.05 -1.89
CA PRO A 118 9.11 8.44 -0.71
C PRO A 118 8.43 9.54 0.13
N MET A 119 7.19 9.31 0.50
CA MET A 119 6.36 10.20 1.31
C MET A 119 6.30 9.71 2.75
N ALA A 120 6.12 8.40 2.93
CA ALA A 120 6.09 7.79 4.25
C ALA A 120 6.65 6.36 4.23
N VAL A 121 7.17 5.92 5.38
CA VAL A 121 7.54 4.53 5.64
C VAL A 121 6.83 4.07 6.90
N VAL A 122 6.12 2.95 6.83
CA VAL A 122 5.51 2.31 7.99
C VAL A 122 6.38 1.13 8.39
N GLU A 123 6.88 1.14 9.62
CA GLU A 123 7.67 0.06 10.21
C GLU A 123 6.86 -0.64 11.32
N PHE A 124 6.82 -1.96 11.25
CA PHE A 124 6.31 -2.83 12.29
C PHE A 124 7.47 -3.49 13.05
N ALA A 125 7.18 -4.05 14.22
CA ALA A 125 8.17 -4.81 14.99
C ALA A 125 8.75 -5.98 14.19
N ALA A 126 10.01 -6.33 14.47
CA ALA A 126 10.71 -7.42 13.80
C ALA A 126 9.94 -8.75 13.93
N GLY A 127 9.86 -9.51 12.84
CA GLY A 127 9.09 -10.76 12.76
C GLY A 127 7.59 -10.59 12.50
N LYS A 128 7.06 -9.35 12.45
CA LYS A 128 5.63 -9.07 12.18
C LYS A 128 5.32 -8.76 10.71
N GLY A 129 6.08 -9.32 9.77
CA GLY A 129 5.88 -9.13 8.33
C GLY A 129 4.48 -9.57 7.82
N ASP A 130 3.82 -10.50 8.50
CA ASP A 130 2.43 -10.87 8.21
C ASP A 130 1.43 -9.71 8.39
N VAL A 131 1.65 -8.89 9.42
CA VAL A 131 0.80 -7.73 9.73
C VAL A 131 0.96 -6.70 8.62
N GLY A 132 2.19 -6.33 8.28
CA GLY A 132 2.43 -5.33 7.23
C GLY A 132 1.99 -5.79 5.83
N ARG A 133 2.01 -7.09 5.52
CA ARG A 133 1.39 -7.61 4.29
C ARG A 133 -0.13 -7.48 4.28
N SER A 134 -0.78 -7.69 5.43
CA SER A 134 -2.22 -7.46 5.58
C SER A 134 -2.55 -5.97 5.39
N VAL A 135 -1.80 -5.08 6.06
CA VAL A 135 -1.93 -3.62 5.91
C VAL A 135 -1.73 -3.20 4.45
N PHE A 136 -0.67 -3.67 3.79
CA PHE A 136 -0.41 -3.40 2.37
C PHE A 136 -1.55 -3.85 1.45
N GLN A 137 -2.15 -5.02 1.73
CA GLN A 137 -3.32 -5.48 0.99
C GLN A 137 -4.50 -4.52 1.16
N LYS A 138 -4.82 -4.13 2.41
CA LYS A 138 -5.94 -3.24 2.72
C LYS A 138 -5.79 -1.85 2.10
N LEU A 139 -4.61 -1.24 2.19
CA LEU A 139 -4.34 0.05 1.56
C LEU A 139 -4.52 0.01 0.03
N ARG A 140 -4.14 -1.11 -0.60
CA ARG A 140 -4.34 -1.28 -2.05
C ARG A 140 -5.80 -1.54 -2.42
N GLU A 141 -6.55 -2.21 -1.56
CA GLU A 141 -8.00 -2.38 -1.72
C GLU A 141 -8.70 -1.02 -1.61
N LEU A 142 -8.43 -0.24 -0.56
CA LEU A 142 -9.01 1.10 -0.35
C LEU A 142 -8.67 2.07 -1.48
N LYS A 143 -7.39 2.17 -1.86
CA LYS A 143 -6.99 2.99 -3.02
C LYS A 143 -7.74 2.61 -4.31
N LYS A 144 -7.98 1.31 -4.53
CA LYS A 144 -8.74 0.87 -5.71
C LYS A 144 -10.19 1.31 -5.62
N ARG A 145 -10.80 1.28 -4.44
CA ARG A 145 -12.16 1.79 -4.20
C ARG A 145 -12.23 3.30 -4.41
N HIS A 146 -11.30 4.09 -3.85
CA HIS A 146 -11.22 5.54 -4.08
C HIS A 146 -11.16 5.94 -5.57
N LEU A 147 -10.56 5.09 -6.41
CA LEU A 147 -10.45 5.34 -7.85
C LEU A 147 -11.67 4.89 -8.67
N LEU A 148 -12.48 3.96 -8.17
CA LEU A 148 -13.55 3.30 -8.94
C LEU A 148 -14.96 3.50 -8.37
N GLU A 149 -15.07 3.52 -7.05
CA GLU A 149 -16.31 3.62 -6.28
C GLU A 149 -16.33 4.97 -5.58
N TRP A 150 -16.44 6.04 -6.37
CA TRP A 150 -16.59 7.40 -5.88
C TRP A 150 -17.95 7.93 -6.34
N GLU A 151 -18.72 8.47 -5.39
CA GLU A 151 -20.06 9.04 -5.62
C GLU A 151 -20.11 10.53 -5.27
N ASP A 152 -18.95 11.17 -5.13
CA ASP A 152 -18.86 12.59 -4.84
C ASP A 152 -19.48 13.42 -5.97
N GLU A 153 -20.56 14.12 -5.65
CA GLU A 153 -21.28 15.02 -6.56
C GLU A 153 -20.34 16.07 -7.15
N ALA A 154 -19.35 16.54 -6.38
CA ALA A 154 -18.37 17.51 -6.87
C ALA A 154 -17.57 16.92 -8.05
N LEU A 155 -17.11 15.67 -7.94
CA LEU A 155 -16.40 14.98 -9.03
C LEU A 155 -17.31 14.72 -10.24
N LEU A 156 -18.59 14.40 -10.00
CA LEU A 156 -19.58 14.16 -11.05
C LEU A 156 -19.90 15.43 -11.85
N ASN A 157 -19.86 16.59 -11.20
CA ASN A 157 -20.12 17.88 -11.83
C ASN A 157 -18.90 18.45 -12.60
N MET A 158 -17.69 17.91 -12.39
CA MET A 158 -16.49 18.32 -13.12
C MET A 158 -16.41 17.76 -14.55
N SER A 159 -15.65 18.44 -15.41
CA SER A 159 -15.29 17.91 -16.73
C SER A 159 -14.48 16.61 -16.60
N ARG A 160 -14.57 15.72 -17.60
CA ARG A 160 -13.86 14.42 -17.59
C ARG A 160 -12.35 14.56 -17.33
N ARG A 161 -11.74 15.63 -17.83
CA ARG A 161 -10.29 15.87 -17.69
C ARG A 161 -9.93 16.34 -16.29
N GLU A 162 -10.71 17.25 -15.71
CA GLU A 162 -10.50 17.75 -14.35
C GLU A 162 -10.78 16.65 -13.33
N ARG A 163 -11.86 15.90 -13.51
CA ARG A 163 -12.18 14.72 -12.73
C ARG A 163 -11.02 13.71 -12.74
N GLY A 164 -10.44 13.43 -13.91
CA GLY A 164 -9.28 12.54 -14.00
C GLY A 164 -8.06 13.05 -13.23
N LYS A 165 -7.85 14.38 -13.17
CA LYS A 165 -6.78 14.98 -12.35
C LYS A 165 -7.10 14.86 -10.85
N ALA A 166 -8.33 15.17 -10.45
CA ALA A 166 -8.77 15.06 -9.06
C ALA A 166 -8.68 13.61 -8.56
N LEU A 167 -9.10 12.63 -9.37
CA LEU A 167 -8.95 11.21 -9.04
C LEU A 167 -7.48 10.77 -8.93
N ASN A 168 -6.54 11.42 -9.61
CA ASN A 168 -5.13 11.11 -9.44
C ASN A 168 -4.55 11.65 -8.13
N ASP A 169 -5.14 12.71 -7.57
CA ASP A 169 -4.72 13.29 -6.30
C ASP A 169 -5.19 12.41 -5.13
N GLN A 170 -4.38 11.39 -4.84
CA GLN A 170 -4.65 10.40 -3.82
C GLN A 170 -3.80 10.62 -2.56
N ARG A 171 -3.12 11.76 -2.44
CA ARG A 171 -2.20 12.03 -1.32
C ARG A 171 -2.96 12.06 0.00
N GLY A 172 -4.03 12.85 0.08
CA GLY A 172 -4.86 12.94 1.29
C GLY A 172 -5.53 11.60 1.62
N ASN A 173 -6.16 10.98 0.62
CA ASN A 173 -6.82 9.67 0.77
C ASN A 173 -5.85 8.60 1.28
N ALA A 174 -4.61 8.56 0.79
CA ALA A 174 -3.63 7.58 1.24
C ALA A 174 -3.25 7.73 2.72
N VAL A 175 -3.19 8.96 3.24
CA VAL A 175 -2.94 9.20 4.67
C VAL A 175 -4.15 8.81 5.50
N ALA A 176 -5.35 9.18 5.06
CA ALA A 176 -6.59 8.77 5.73
C ALA A 176 -6.73 7.23 5.76
N ASP A 177 -6.41 6.56 4.65
CA ASP A 177 -6.39 5.09 4.56
C ASP A 177 -5.37 4.48 5.52
N LEU A 178 -4.19 5.09 5.67
CA LEU A 178 -3.18 4.64 6.64
C LEU A 178 -3.71 4.69 8.06
N ALA A 179 -4.29 5.82 8.47
CA ALA A 179 -4.88 5.96 9.79
C ALA A 179 -6.01 4.94 10.00
N HIS A 180 -6.91 4.80 9.01
CA HIS A 180 -8.02 3.86 9.06
C HIS A 180 -7.56 2.40 9.23
N VAL A 181 -6.56 1.98 8.45
CA VAL A 181 -6.04 0.60 8.49
C VAL A 181 -5.21 0.34 9.75
N LEU A 182 -4.42 1.31 10.22
CA LEU A 182 -3.62 1.16 11.44
C LEU A 182 -4.47 1.19 12.72
N ALA A 183 -5.68 1.76 12.64
CA ALA A 183 -6.72 1.65 13.67
C ALA A 183 -7.43 0.28 13.71
N GLY A 184 -6.94 -0.71 12.94
CA GLY A 184 -7.50 -2.06 12.91
C GLY A 184 -8.80 -2.19 12.11
N ARG A 185 -9.22 -1.16 11.38
CA ARG A 185 -10.43 -1.23 10.53
C ARG A 185 -10.18 -2.09 9.29
N GLY A 186 -11.27 -2.63 8.73
CA GLY A 186 -11.25 -3.51 7.57
C GLY A 186 -11.29 -5.00 7.92
N LYS A 187 -12.20 -5.74 7.29
CA LYS A 187 -12.41 -7.18 7.57
C LYS A 187 -11.13 -8.00 7.35
N GLY A 188 -10.71 -8.74 8.38
CA GLY A 188 -9.51 -9.60 8.34
C GLY A 188 -8.19 -8.83 8.44
N ASN A 189 -8.21 -7.59 8.95
CA ASN A 189 -7.00 -6.84 9.23
C ASN A 189 -6.23 -7.49 10.40
N LYS A 190 -4.94 -7.76 10.18
CA LYS A 190 -4.06 -8.44 11.15
C LYS A 190 -3.35 -7.49 12.11
N VAL A 191 -3.65 -6.19 12.05
CA VAL A 191 -3.16 -5.23 13.07
C VAL A 191 -3.84 -5.49 14.41
N VAL A 192 -5.08 -6.00 14.37
CA VAL A 192 -5.80 -6.46 15.56
C VAL A 192 -5.19 -7.77 16.04
N VAL A 193 -4.74 -7.78 17.28
CA VAL A 193 -4.16 -8.95 17.94
C VAL A 193 -5.30 -9.80 18.48
N THR A 194 -5.39 -11.05 18.01
CA THR A 194 -6.26 -12.06 18.62
C THR A 194 -5.47 -12.90 19.62
N GLU A 195 -6.14 -13.54 20.57
CA GLU A 195 -5.50 -14.41 21.57
C GLU A 195 -4.69 -15.55 20.93
N GLU A 196 -5.13 -16.05 19.77
CA GLU A 196 -4.43 -17.08 18.99
C GLU A 196 -3.04 -16.61 18.51
N ASP A 197 -2.90 -15.34 18.13
CA ASP A 197 -1.63 -14.76 17.68
C ASP A 197 -0.64 -14.58 18.86
N GLU A 198 -1.15 -14.37 20.08
CA GLU A 198 -0.33 -14.39 21.30
C GLU A 198 0.19 -15.80 21.61
N GLU A 199 -0.63 -16.84 21.39
CA GLU A 199 -0.21 -18.23 21.61
C GLU A 199 0.80 -18.75 20.58
N GLN A 200 0.62 -18.40 19.30
CA GLN A 200 1.55 -18.82 18.24
C GLN A 200 2.94 -18.18 18.42
N GLY A 201 3.00 -16.94 18.95
CA GLY A 201 4.26 -16.30 19.35
C GLY A 201 5.00 -17.06 20.46
N LYS A 202 4.29 -17.77 21.34
CA LYS A 202 4.87 -18.61 22.39
C LYS A 202 5.28 -20.00 21.87
N LYS A 203 4.49 -20.62 21.00
CA LYS A 203 4.72 -21.98 20.47
C LYS A 203 5.77 -22.05 19.33
N GLY A 204 6.08 -20.96 18.64
CA GLY A 204 7.13 -20.89 17.61
C GLY A 204 8.57 -20.89 18.13
N ARG A 205 8.79 -20.87 19.46
CA ARG A 205 10.10 -20.84 20.12
C ARG A 205 10.73 -22.23 20.31
N GLY A 206 10.61 -23.09 19.30
CA GLY A 206 11.30 -24.38 19.23
C GLY A 206 12.70 -24.22 18.61
N ASN A 207 13.72 -24.19 19.46
CA ASN A 207 15.13 -24.50 19.15
C ASN A 207 15.86 -23.62 18.10
N LYS A 208 16.26 -22.40 18.49
CA LYS A 208 17.50 -21.77 17.99
C LYS A 208 18.03 -20.80 19.05
N LYS A 209 19.25 -21.06 19.54
CA LYS A 209 19.98 -20.21 20.49
C LYS A 209 20.11 -18.77 19.93
N GLY A 210 19.79 -17.78 20.77
CA GLY A 210 20.41 -16.45 20.71
C GLY A 210 19.74 -15.39 19.84
N GLN A 211 18.52 -14.95 20.20
CA GLN A 211 18.20 -13.52 20.36
C GLN A 211 16.79 -13.40 20.95
N LYS A 212 16.68 -12.87 22.18
CA LYS A 212 15.40 -12.41 22.73
C LYS A 212 15.08 -11.10 22.01
N ILE A 213 14.27 -11.17 20.95
CA ILE A 213 13.57 -9.97 20.45
C ILE A 213 12.48 -9.66 21.48
N PRO A 214 12.45 -8.46 22.08
CA PRO A 214 11.44 -8.09 23.08
C PRO A 214 10.03 -8.18 22.50
N LEU A 215 9.11 -8.69 23.30
CA LEU A 215 7.69 -8.82 22.97
C LEU A 215 6.98 -7.50 23.31
N ASP A 216 7.52 -6.38 22.84
CA ASP A 216 7.03 -5.04 23.18
C ASP A 216 6.39 -4.40 21.95
N GLY A 217 5.13 -4.00 22.08
CA GLY A 217 4.42 -3.25 21.03
C GLY A 217 3.01 -3.73 20.78
N VAL A 218 2.28 -4.16 21.82
CA VAL A 218 0.83 -4.29 21.75
C VAL A 218 0.25 -3.21 22.65
N VAL A 219 -0.59 -2.34 22.09
CA VAL A 219 -1.25 -1.25 22.81
C VAL A 219 -2.73 -1.59 22.91
N GLU A 220 -3.30 -1.49 24.11
CA GLU A 220 -4.75 -1.58 24.30
C GLU A 220 -5.37 -0.24 23.90
N VAL A 221 -6.20 -0.24 22.86
CA VAL A 221 -6.90 0.96 22.40
C VAL A 221 -8.40 0.78 22.65
N LYS A 222 -9.04 1.83 23.17
CA LYS A 222 -10.50 1.87 23.30
C LYS A 222 -11.11 1.99 21.91
N LYS A 223 -12.04 1.11 21.57
CA LYS A 223 -12.76 1.18 20.30
C LYS A 223 -13.87 2.23 20.40
N ASP A 224 -13.94 3.16 19.44
CA ASP A 224 -15.05 4.12 19.37
C ASP A 224 -16.33 3.42 18.92
N GLY A 225 -17.38 3.48 19.76
CA GLY A 225 -18.72 2.95 19.50
C GLY A 225 -19.18 1.92 20.53
N GLU A 226 -20.17 2.32 21.34
CA GLU A 226 -21.07 1.58 22.26
C GLU A 226 -20.65 0.16 22.70
N ALA A 227 -20.27 0.05 23.98
CA ALA A 227 -19.57 -1.06 24.66
C ALA A 227 -18.06 -1.09 24.37
N ALA A 228 -17.29 -0.42 25.23
CA ALA A 228 -15.83 -0.30 25.18
C ALA A 228 -15.12 -1.65 25.40
N GLU A 229 -15.17 -2.51 24.39
CA GLU A 229 -14.27 -3.65 24.27
C GLU A 229 -12.88 -3.12 23.93
N LYS A 230 -11.92 -3.37 24.81
CA LYS A 230 -10.52 -2.99 24.60
C LYS A 230 -9.95 -3.87 23.50
N VAL A 231 -9.56 -3.27 22.38
CA VAL A 231 -8.94 -4.00 21.28
C VAL A 231 -7.43 -3.82 21.38
N LYS A 232 -6.71 -4.93 21.40
CA LYS A 232 -5.24 -4.94 21.36
C LYS A 232 -4.78 -4.74 19.92
N LEU A 233 -3.97 -3.71 19.68
CA LEU A 233 -3.42 -3.39 18.36
C LEU A 233 -1.89 -3.52 18.36
N HIS A 234 -1.34 -4.00 17.25
CA HIS A 234 0.09 -3.94 17.02
C HIS A 234 0.56 -2.49 16.86
N GLN A 235 1.68 -2.17 17.51
CA GLN A 235 2.34 -0.89 17.40
C GLN A 235 2.98 -0.72 16.02
N ALA A 236 2.85 0.46 15.45
CA ALA A 236 3.43 0.83 14.17
C ALA A 236 4.16 2.18 14.29
N THR A 237 5.30 2.32 13.63
CA THR A 237 6.00 3.61 13.52
C THR A 237 5.88 4.11 12.09
N VAL A 238 5.34 5.32 11.91
CA VAL A 238 5.21 5.98 10.62
C VAL A 238 6.26 7.09 10.53
N TYR A 239 7.23 6.88 9.65
CA TYR A 239 8.22 7.87 9.27
C TYR A 239 7.69 8.73 8.14
N TRP A 240 7.72 10.05 8.30
CA TRP A 240 7.22 11.02 7.34
C TRP A 240 8.35 11.78 6.67
N ALA A 241 8.26 11.97 5.36
CA ALA A 241 9.15 12.87 4.63
C ALA A 241 8.87 14.34 4.95
N ASN A 242 7.59 14.68 5.13
CA ASN A 242 7.12 16.00 5.54
C ASN A 242 6.13 15.81 6.70
N GLU A 243 6.33 16.55 7.78
CA GLU A 243 5.46 16.51 8.95
C GLU A 243 4.01 16.90 8.63
N GLN A 244 3.80 17.82 7.67
CA GLN A 244 2.46 18.28 7.31
C GLN A 244 1.55 17.16 6.80
N ASP A 245 2.14 16.09 6.27
CA ASP A 245 1.36 15.00 5.69
C ASP A 245 0.59 14.20 6.73
N LYS A 246 1.00 14.21 8.00
CA LYS A 246 0.28 13.49 9.06
C LYS A 246 -1.12 14.07 9.33
N TYR A 247 -1.35 15.34 9.00
CA TYR A 247 -2.59 16.07 9.28
C TYR A 247 -3.70 15.87 8.22
N PHE A 248 -3.44 15.10 7.16
CA PHE A 248 -4.51 14.70 6.23
C PHE A 248 -5.50 13.71 6.87
N ALA A 249 -5.07 12.96 7.89
CA ALA A 249 -5.96 12.19 8.73
C ALA A 249 -6.46 13.06 9.89
N GLN A 250 -7.77 13.00 10.15
CA GLN A 250 -8.40 13.76 11.24
C GLN A 250 -7.91 13.29 12.61
N GLU A 251 -7.77 11.97 12.79
CA GLU A 251 -7.40 11.35 14.05
C GLU A 251 -6.47 10.15 13.80
N TRP A 252 -5.60 9.88 14.77
CA TRP A 252 -4.69 8.75 14.79
C TRP A 252 -4.88 7.96 16.08
N THR A 253 -4.76 6.64 15.99
CA THR A 253 -4.84 5.76 17.15
C THR A 253 -3.53 5.75 17.92
N GLU A 254 -3.62 5.51 19.24
CA GLU A 254 -2.49 5.57 20.17
C GLU A 254 -1.39 4.54 19.90
N ASN A 255 -1.68 3.49 19.11
CA ASN A 255 -0.68 2.49 18.70
C ASN A 255 0.28 3.00 17.61
N VAL A 256 0.07 4.20 17.06
CA VAL A 256 0.87 4.75 15.97
C VAL A 256 1.84 5.81 16.48
N ASN A 257 3.13 5.57 16.32
CA ASN A 257 4.18 6.55 16.58
C ASN A 257 4.53 7.30 15.30
N HIS A 258 4.68 8.62 15.38
CA HIS A 258 5.08 9.44 14.24
C HIS A 258 6.51 9.94 14.39
N VAL A 259 7.32 9.80 13.35
CA VAL A 259 8.70 10.29 13.29
C VAL A 259 8.89 11.09 12.02
N VAL A 260 9.54 12.26 12.11
CA VAL A 260 9.90 13.07 10.94
C VAL A 260 11.29 12.66 10.48
N GLY A 261 11.46 12.49 9.16
CA GLY A 261 12.68 11.97 8.56
C GLY A 261 12.51 10.52 8.13
N LEU A 262 12.90 10.22 6.89
CA LEU A 262 12.81 8.87 6.36
C LEU A 262 14.04 8.05 6.74
N PRO A 263 13.89 6.77 7.10
CA PRO A 263 15.04 5.90 7.32
C PRO A 263 15.82 5.74 6.01
N GLU A 264 17.15 5.74 6.11
CA GLU A 264 18.01 5.58 4.94
C GLU A 264 17.70 4.28 4.19
N LYS A 265 17.78 4.35 2.86
CA LYS A 265 17.58 3.18 2.00
C LYS A 265 18.80 2.25 2.12
N GLY A 266 18.75 1.29 3.04
CA GLY A 266 19.60 0.09 2.95
C GLY A 266 20.50 -0.24 4.13
N THR A 267 20.44 0.46 5.25
CA THR A 267 21.09 -0.05 6.47
C THR A 267 20.21 -1.12 7.10
N ASN A 268 20.62 -2.38 6.91
CA ASN A 268 20.25 -3.43 7.84
C ASN A 268 20.56 -2.92 9.25
N LYS A 269 19.59 -2.93 10.16
CA LYS A 269 19.85 -2.67 11.59
C LYS A 269 20.89 -3.68 12.08
N GLY A 270 22.14 -3.25 12.15
CA GLY A 270 23.27 -4.11 12.45
C GLY A 270 24.63 -3.48 12.11
N GLU A 271 24.78 -2.18 12.32
CA GLU A 271 26.09 -1.57 12.55
C GLU A 271 25.86 -0.20 13.19
N GLU A 272 26.07 -0.19 14.51
CA GLU A 272 26.13 1.00 15.33
C GLU A 272 27.42 1.74 14.94
N VAL A 273 27.28 2.83 14.17
CA VAL A 273 28.41 3.70 13.85
C VAL A 273 28.76 4.45 15.13
N VAL A 274 29.79 3.97 15.82
CA VAL A 274 30.51 4.73 16.83
C VAL A 274 31.21 5.87 16.11
N GLU A 275 30.75 7.10 16.32
CA GLU A 275 31.53 8.31 16.06
C GLU A 275 32.83 8.26 16.88
N PRO A 276 34.00 8.52 16.29
CA PRO A 276 35.08 9.12 17.03
C PRO A 276 35.04 10.64 16.83
N ALA A 277 34.78 11.32 17.94
CA ALA A 277 34.96 12.75 18.09
C ALA A 277 36.45 13.15 17.97
N ALA A 278 36.65 14.31 17.35
CA ALA A 278 37.72 15.30 17.56
C ALA A 278 39.20 14.89 17.41
N SER A 279 39.92 15.58 16.53
CA SER A 279 40.69 16.78 16.93
C SER A 279 41.48 17.36 15.75
N GLU A 280 41.28 18.65 15.53
CA GLU A 280 42.21 19.52 14.82
C GLU A 280 43.53 19.60 15.61
N THR A 281 44.67 19.48 14.93
CA THR A 281 45.90 20.17 15.34
C THR A 281 46.61 20.71 14.11
N GLU A 282 47.02 21.96 14.28
CA GLU A 282 47.61 22.89 13.35
C GLU A 282 49.16 22.74 13.33
N ALA A 283 49.76 23.17 12.22
CA ALA A 283 51.16 23.62 12.07
C ALA A 283 52.33 22.61 12.17
N ALA A 284 53.11 22.50 11.08
CA ALA A 284 54.47 23.04 11.03
C ALA A 284 55.10 22.89 9.63
N ALA A 285 55.83 23.92 9.24
CA ALA A 285 56.57 24.09 7.99
C ALA A 285 57.87 23.27 7.95
N GLU A 286 58.28 22.79 6.76
CA GLU A 286 59.71 22.74 6.39
C GLU A 286 59.90 22.72 4.87
N ALA A 287 60.85 23.53 4.39
CA ALA A 287 61.15 23.82 2.99
C ALA A 287 61.93 22.71 2.28
N PRO A 288 61.97 22.66 0.94
CA PRO A 288 63.06 22.02 0.23
C PRO A 288 64.12 23.04 -0.23
N LYS A 289 65.36 22.73 0.16
CA LYS A 289 66.59 23.33 -0.35
C LYS A 289 66.75 23.10 -1.86
N THR A 290 67.40 24.09 -2.45
CA THR A 290 68.16 24.13 -3.69
C THR A 290 68.88 22.82 -4.08
N GLU A 291 68.84 22.46 -5.37
CA GLU A 291 69.97 22.16 -6.29
C GLU A 291 69.56 21.15 -7.38
N ALA A 292 69.49 21.61 -8.64
CA ALA A 292 70.07 20.95 -9.82
C ALA A 292 69.79 21.79 -11.08
N ASP A 293 70.88 22.18 -11.74
CA ASP A 293 71.06 22.89 -13.02
C ASP A 293 70.67 24.38 -13.15
#